data_AF-A0A1K1RUY4-F1
#
_entry.id   AF-A0A1K1RUY4-F1
#
_cell.length_a   1.000
_cell.length_b   1.000
_cell.length_c   1.000
_cell.angle_alpha   90.00
_cell.angle_beta   90.00
_cell.angle_gamma   90.00
#
_symmetry.space_group_name_H-M   'P 1'
#
loop_
_entity.id
_entity.type
_entity.pdbx_description
1 polymer ?
#
loop_
_entity_poly.entity_id
_entity_poly.type
_entity_poly.pdbx_seq_one_letter_code
_entity_poly.pdbx_strand_id
1 'polypeptide(L)'
;MKKIFAFAFLLFCFACNKGDRGISLNLSAAVDITGFSVDTAKGLIDSSKATISISLPFGSDFTKVLPTIMVPAGALVTPASGAMVNLKNPVQYQVINGNIYKNYTVTAHETPAILQFKAAGDTGVIDEPTRSIKVIVPAGSDMTHIGVNIQLAAGATITPASDATVDFTNPVTFTVKTALASVNYTVTAIDANADKPVAFLGNYASKDAITNADELAAVNWFFATYPKAEYLSFDAVKAGTVALSRYTVIWWHEDATQTLPDVAYDNAVVTNIKAFRAAGGNLLLTTFASRWVEALGVVPAYKGPNNVFGGSLGGQSQDGTNNWGISVSADHIAHPIFNGLPLAADKAYPVVYLLDKMAFRLNHVSWWKVDEWGGYGDAAGWRAQTGGIDLAGPDGSANTNQNVTIAEFPKGDHNGATIVITPGSYDWYAEPNPTTNAASPANTYLSNVQKLTQNAIEYLKKQ
;
A
#
# COMPACT_ATOMS: atom_id res chain seq x y z
N MET A 1 -28.12 -65.16 66.56
CA MET A 1 -29.61 -65.10 66.64
C MET A 1 -30.02 -64.70 68.05
N LYS A 2 -30.57 -63.51 68.25
CA LYS A 2 -31.32 -63.10 69.45
C LYS A 2 -32.33 -62.02 69.04
N LYS A 3 -33.56 -62.19 69.53
CA LYS A 3 -34.80 -61.55 69.09
C LYS A 3 -35.00 -60.17 69.72
N ILE A 4 -35.59 -59.26 68.93
CA ILE A 4 -36.77 -58.38 69.19
C ILE A 4 -36.90 -57.75 70.58
N PHE A 5 -37.05 -56.42 70.66
CA PHE A 5 -38.30 -55.79 71.14
C PHE A 5 -38.38 -54.28 70.83
N ALA A 6 -39.59 -53.88 70.44
CA ALA A 6 -39.99 -52.54 70.04
C ALA A 6 -40.25 -51.62 71.25
N PHE A 7 -40.10 -50.31 71.06
CA PHE A 7 -40.78 -49.31 71.89
C PHE A 7 -41.27 -48.16 71.02
N ALA A 8 -42.57 -47.91 71.12
CA ALA A 8 -43.29 -46.85 70.44
C ALA A 8 -43.08 -45.50 71.13
N PHE A 9 -43.07 -44.42 70.36
CA PHE A 9 -43.43 -43.09 70.88
C PHE A 9 -44.22 -42.34 69.82
N LEU A 10 -45.52 -42.22 70.09
CA LEU A 10 -46.50 -41.43 69.35
C LEU A 10 -46.42 -39.99 69.90
N LEU A 11 -46.07 -39.00 69.06
CA LEU A 11 -46.22 -37.59 69.42
C LEU A 11 -47.20 -36.90 68.47
N PHE A 12 -48.30 -36.45 69.05
CA PHE A 12 -49.31 -35.58 68.46
C PHE A 12 -48.69 -34.23 68.07
N CYS A 13 -48.81 -33.86 66.79
CA CYS A 13 -48.65 -32.48 66.35
C CYS A 13 -50.00 -31.99 65.80
N PHE A 14 -50.43 -30.87 66.38
CA PHE A 14 -51.69 -30.17 66.15
C PHE A 14 -51.96 -29.88 64.67
N ALA A 15 -53.16 -30.23 64.21
CA ALA A 15 -53.71 -29.71 62.97
C ALA A 15 -53.94 -28.20 63.11
N CYS A 16 -53.02 -27.42 62.55
CA CYS A 16 -53.24 -26.00 62.32
C CYS A 16 -54.06 -25.88 61.02
N ASN A 17 -55.33 -25.50 61.15
CA ASN A 17 -56.23 -25.26 60.03
C ASN A 17 -55.77 -23.96 59.32
N LYS A 18 -54.76 -24.05 58.45
CA LYS A 18 -54.42 -22.96 57.53
C LYS A 18 -55.42 -23.02 56.39
N GLY A 19 -56.42 -22.14 56.44
CA GLY A 19 -57.23 -21.86 55.26
C GLY A 19 -56.29 -21.49 54.12
N ASP A 20 -56.33 -22.26 53.04
CA ASP A 20 -55.61 -21.98 51.81
C ASP A 20 -56.10 -20.64 51.25
N ARG A 21 -55.39 -19.57 51.60
CA ARG A 21 -55.28 -18.38 50.74
C ARG A 21 -54.18 -18.62 49.69
N GLY A 22 -54.13 -19.84 49.16
CA GLY A 22 -53.16 -20.22 48.13
C GLY A 22 -53.50 -19.49 46.85
N ILE A 23 -52.59 -18.65 46.37
CA ILE A 23 -52.59 -18.21 44.98
C ILE A 23 -52.59 -19.48 44.13
N SER A 24 -53.62 -19.67 43.31
CA SER A 24 -53.69 -20.74 42.31
C SER A 24 -52.49 -20.61 41.36
N LEU A 25 -51.46 -21.45 41.54
CA LEU A 25 -50.25 -21.46 40.70
C LEU A 25 -50.51 -22.28 39.44
N ASN A 26 -50.85 -21.62 38.33
CA ASN A 26 -50.85 -22.24 37.01
C ASN A 26 -49.41 -22.26 36.44
N LEU A 27 -48.72 -23.39 36.58
CA LEU A 27 -47.37 -23.61 36.04
C LEU A 27 -47.38 -24.19 34.61
N SER A 28 -48.56 -24.44 34.04
CA SER A 28 -48.74 -25.07 32.72
C SER A 28 -49.07 -24.07 31.60
N ALA A 29 -49.17 -22.78 31.93
CA ALA A 29 -49.43 -21.76 30.94
C ALA A 29 -48.27 -21.66 29.92
N ALA A 30 -48.55 -21.16 28.72
CA ALA A 30 -47.53 -20.93 27.69
C ALA A 30 -47.07 -19.46 27.71
N VAL A 31 -45.76 -19.26 27.66
CA VAL A 31 -45.09 -17.93 27.69
C VAL A 31 -44.13 -17.72 26.52
N ASP A 32 -44.32 -18.49 25.44
CA ASP A 32 -43.47 -18.38 24.26
C ASP A 32 -43.97 -17.33 23.28
N ILE A 33 -43.06 -16.50 22.76
CA ILE A 33 -43.36 -15.67 21.60
C ILE A 33 -43.43 -16.61 20.39
N THR A 34 -44.59 -16.64 19.71
CA THR A 34 -44.83 -17.54 18.56
C THR A 34 -44.71 -16.82 17.22
N GLY A 35 -44.64 -15.49 17.24
CA GLY A 35 -44.42 -14.66 16.07
C GLY A 35 -43.86 -13.30 16.46
N PHE A 36 -42.90 -12.83 15.68
CA PHE A 36 -42.30 -11.50 15.82
C PHE A 36 -42.04 -10.98 14.41
N SER A 37 -42.53 -9.78 14.09
CA SER A 37 -42.36 -9.20 12.76
C SER A 37 -42.34 -7.68 12.82
N VAL A 38 -41.69 -7.06 11.85
CA VAL A 38 -41.66 -5.60 11.64
C VAL A 38 -41.91 -5.41 10.14
N ASP A 39 -43.01 -4.74 9.79
CA ASP A 39 -43.49 -4.66 8.41
C ASP A 39 -43.53 -6.04 7.74
N THR A 40 -42.80 -6.24 6.65
CA THR A 40 -42.70 -7.52 5.94
C THR A 40 -41.59 -8.43 6.48
N ALA A 41 -40.71 -7.94 7.36
CA ALA A 41 -39.60 -8.70 7.92
C ALA A 41 -40.09 -9.60 9.06
N LYS A 42 -39.71 -10.88 9.00
CA LYS A 42 -40.03 -11.87 10.03
C LYS A 42 -38.81 -12.11 10.92
N GLY A 43 -39.00 -12.05 12.23
CA GLY A 43 -37.99 -12.41 13.21
C GLY A 43 -37.79 -13.92 13.28
N LEU A 44 -36.53 -14.35 13.39
CA LEU A 44 -36.16 -15.70 13.71
C LEU A 44 -36.22 -15.89 15.23
N ILE A 45 -37.09 -16.77 15.70
CA ILE A 45 -37.30 -17.02 17.14
C ILE A 45 -36.59 -18.32 17.53
N ASP A 46 -35.67 -18.24 18.49
CA ASP A 46 -35.09 -19.40 19.18
C ASP A 46 -35.69 -19.45 20.60
N SER A 47 -36.79 -20.18 20.75
CA SER A 47 -37.48 -20.32 22.03
C SER A 47 -36.60 -21.01 23.09
N SER A 48 -35.68 -21.89 22.70
CA SER A 48 -34.82 -22.60 23.65
C SER A 48 -33.81 -21.68 24.32
N LYS A 49 -33.29 -20.71 23.57
CA LYS A 49 -32.34 -19.69 24.06
C LYS A 49 -33.02 -18.39 24.49
N ALA A 50 -34.33 -18.29 24.27
CA ALA A 50 -35.12 -17.09 24.45
C ALA A 50 -34.51 -15.87 23.72
N THR A 51 -34.17 -16.06 22.44
CA THR A 51 -33.64 -14.98 21.59
C THR A 51 -34.51 -14.80 20.35
N ILE A 52 -34.53 -13.58 19.83
CA ILE A 52 -35.18 -13.23 18.58
C ILE A 52 -34.21 -12.36 17.78
N SER A 53 -33.90 -12.78 16.56
CA SER A 53 -33.09 -11.98 15.62
C SER A 53 -33.97 -11.51 14.47
N ILE A 54 -33.91 -10.23 14.13
CA ILE A 54 -34.65 -9.68 12.99
C ILE A 54 -33.72 -8.89 12.08
N SER A 55 -33.84 -9.10 10.78
CA SER A 55 -33.10 -8.36 9.77
C SER A 55 -34.02 -7.34 9.11
N LEU A 56 -33.68 -6.06 9.22
CA LEU A 56 -34.43 -4.96 8.62
C LEU A 56 -33.72 -4.45 7.35
N PRO A 57 -34.46 -3.92 6.37
CA PRO A 57 -33.87 -3.33 5.17
C PRO A 57 -32.84 -2.24 5.46
N PHE A 58 -31.87 -2.08 4.55
CA PHE A 58 -30.92 -0.98 4.60
C PHE A 58 -31.60 0.39 4.70
N GLY A 59 -31.19 1.20 5.68
CA GLY A 59 -31.74 2.51 5.96
C GLY A 59 -32.95 2.53 6.90
N SER A 60 -33.38 1.39 7.45
CA SER A 60 -34.43 1.36 8.47
C SER A 60 -34.05 2.17 9.73
N ASP A 61 -35.01 2.90 10.30
CA ASP A 61 -34.82 3.61 11.57
C ASP A 61 -34.98 2.68 12.77
N PHE A 62 -33.86 2.18 13.30
CA PHE A 62 -33.84 1.31 14.47
C PHE A 62 -34.27 2.00 15.77
N THR A 63 -34.43 3.33 15.80
CA THR A 63 -34.84 4.04 17.03
C THR A 63 -36.33 4.04 17.28
N LYS A 64 -37.14 3.73 16.26
CA LYS A 64 -38.60 3.83 16.28
C LYS A 64 -39.26 2.64 15.58
N VAL A 65 -38.91 1.43 16.00
CA VAL A 65 -39.45 0.20 15.43
C VAL A 65 -40.80 -0.13 16.07
N LEU A 66 -41.77 -0.64 15.29
CA LEU A 66 -43.11 -1.04 15.75
C LEU A 66 -43.33 -2.55 15.50
N PRO A 67 -42.90 -3.44 16.42
CA PRO A 67 -43.02 -4.88 16.22
C PRO A 67 -44.44 -5.39 16.40
N THR A 68 -44.87 -6.28 15.52
CA THR A 68 -46.06 -7.13 15.72
C THR A 68 -45.63 -8.43 16.38
N ILE A 69 -46.16 -8.71 17.57
CA ILE A 69 -45.80 -9.82 18.43
C ILE A 69 -47.01 -10.72 18.64
N MET A 70 -46.85 -12.02 18.41
CA MET A 70 -47.84 -13.04 18.72
C MET A 70 -47.42 -13.81 19.98
N VAL A 71 -48.33 -13.85 20.94
CA VAL A 71 -48.18 -14.61 22.19
C VAL A 71 -49.42 -15.49 22.43
N PRO A 72 -49.35 -16.51 23.30
CA PRO A 72 -50.47 -17.40 23.58
C PRO A 72 -51.67 -16.66 24.16
N ALA A 73 -52.87 -17.22 24.00
CA ALA A 73 -54.08 -16.63 24.56
C ALA A 73 -53.94 -16.41 26.09
N GLY A 74 -54.33 -15.21 26.54
CA GLY A 74 -54.21 -14.79 27.94
C GLY A 74 -52.82 -14.32 28.37
N ALA A 75 -51.80 -14.43 27.53
CA ALA A 75 -50.47 -13.89 27.80
C ALA A 75 -50.40 -12.38 27.48
N LEU A 76 -49.59 -11.66 28.25
CA LEU A 76 -49.22 -10.26 28.02
C LEU A 76 -47.72 -10.18 27.71
N VAL A 77 -47.33 -9.31 26.79
CA VAL A 77 -45.92 -9.05 26.46
C VAL A 77 -45.57 -7.60 26.74
N THR A 78 -44.40 -7.36 27.32
CA THR A 78 -43.83 -6.03 27.58
C THR A 78 -42.41 -5.96 27.01
N PRO A 79 -42.06 -5.02 26.10
CA PRO A 79 -42.94 -4.05 25.44
C PRO A 79 -44.13 -4.68 24.72
N ALA A 80 -45.26 -3.97 24.68
CA ALA A 80 -46.48 -4.46 24.05
C ALA A 80 -46.31 -4.55 22.52
N SER A 81 -47.04 -5.47 21.89
CA SER A 81 -47.16 -5.51 20.42
C SER A 81 -47.64 -4.16 19.90
N GLY A 82 -46.95 -3.61 18.89
CA GLY A 82 -47.19 -2.28 18.33
C GLY A 82 -46.60 -1.12 19.13
N ALA A 83 -45.92 -1.35 20.27
CA ALA A 83 -45.22 -0.30 20.97
C ALA A 83 -43.94 0.13 20.22
N MET A 84 -43.67 1.43 20.20
CA MET A 84 -42.44 1.96 19.63
C MET A 84 -41.24 1.58 20.50
N VAL A 85 -40.25 0.93 19.90
CA VAL A 85 -39.03 0.48 20.58
C VAL A 85 -37.77 0.90 19.84
N ASN A 86 -36.70 1.13 20.60
CA ASN A 86 -35.37 1.40 20.05
C ASN A 86 -34.56 0.10 20.05
N LEU A 87 -34.33 -0.47 18.87
CA LEU A 87 -33.57 -1.69 18.62
C LEU A 87 -32.14 -1.42 18.14
N LYS A 88 -31.58 -0.22 18.35
CA LYS A 88 -30.14 0.01 18.13
C LYS A 88 -29.26 -0.89 18.99
N ASN A 89 -29.77 -1.28 20.15
CA ASN A 89 -29.17 -2.24 21.06
C ASN A 89 -30.17 -3.36 21.35
N PRO A 90 -29.73 -4.53 21.84
CA PRO A 90 -30.64 -5.60 22.23
C PRO A 90 -31.68 -5.13 23.28
N VAL A 91 -32.94 -5.52 23.10
CA VAL A 91 -34.07 -5.18 23.99
C VAL A 91 -34.68 -6.43 24.59
N GLN A 92 -34.98 -6.39 25.90
CA GLN A 92 -35.68 -7.48 26.59
C GLN A 92 -37.20 -7.35 26.43
N TYR A 93 -37.83 -8.46 26.07
CA TYR A 93 -39.29 -8.62 26.04
C TYR A 93 -39.70 -9.66 27.07
N GLN A 94 -40.58 -9.29 27.98
CA GLN A 94 -41.12 -10.19 28.98
C GLN A 94 -42.53 -10.62 28.58
N VAL A 95 -42.74 -11.93 28.43
CA VAL A 95 -44.07 -12.54 28.30
C VAL A 95 -44.50 -13.04 29.67
N ILE A 96 -45.68 -12.65 30.14
CA ILE A 96 -46.30 -13.13 31.38
C ILE A 96 -47.62 -13.82 31.03
N ASN A 97 -47.87 -15.00 31.60
CA ASN A 97 -49.16 -15.69 31.49
C ASN A 97 -49.52 -16.29 32.85
N GLY A 98 -50.43 -15.65 33.58
CA GLY A 98 -50.71 -15.99 34.98
C GLY A 98 -49.50 -15.73 35.88
N ASN A 99 -48.96 -16.78 36.51
CA ASN A 99 -47.87 -16.70 37.49
C ASN A 99 -46.48 -17.08 36.93
N ILE A 100 -46.38 -17.30 35.63
CA ILE A 100 -45.12 -17.64 34.96
C ILE A 100 -44.75 -16.57 33.94
N TYR A 101 -43.45 -16.42 33.70
CA TYR A 101 -42.92 -15.47 32.73
C TYR A 101 -41.71 -16.03 31.98
N LYS A 102 -41.42 -15.46 30.81
CA LYS A 102 -40.21 -15.72 30.03
C LYS A 102 -39.70 -14.43 29.41
N ASN A 103 -38.39 -14.19 29.53
CA ASN A 103 -37.72 -13.02 28.96
C ASN A 103 -37.03 -13.42 27.67
N TYR A 104 -37.32 -12.70 26.59
CA TYR A 104 -36.69 -12.84 25.28
C TYR A 104 -35.77 -11.64 25.02
N THR A 105 -34.57 -11.89 24.52
CA THR A 105 -33.69 -10.83 24.02
C THR A 105 -33.89 -10.68 22.51
N VAL A 106 -34.38 -9.52 22.09
CA VAL A 106 -34.57 -9.15 20.67
C VAL A 106 -33.37 -8.34 20.20
N THR A 107 -32.72 -8.80 19.14
CA THR A 107 -31.64 -8.08 18.44
C THR A 107 -32.05 -7.83 17.01
N ALA A 108 -31.84 -6.60 16.53
CA ALA A 108 -32.09 -6.24 15.15
C ALA A 108 -30.76 -6.02 14.40
N HIS A 109 -30.73 -6.41 13.14
CA HIS A 109 -29.60 -6.23 12.23
C HIS A 109 -30.07 -5.55 10.96
N GLU A 110 -29.22 -4.71 10.38
CA GLU A 110 -29.46 -4.16 9.06
C GLU A 110 -29.00 -5.16 7.99
N THR A 111 -29.78 -5.31 6.92
CA THR A 111 -29.36 -6.04 5.73
C THR A 111 -28.46 -5.14 4.86
N PRO A 112 -27.33 -5.65 4.33
CA PRO A 112 -26.41 -4.85 3.54
C PRO A 112 -27.03 -4.48 2.19
N ALA A 113 -26.81 -3.23 1.75
CA ALA A 113 -27.19 -2.79 0.41
C ALA A 113 -26.09 -3.07 -0.64
N ILE A 114 -24.82 -3.09 -0.22
CA ILE A 114 -23.69 -3.50 -1.05
C ILE A 114 -23.36 -4.95 -0.69
N LEU A 115 -23.57 -5.87 -1.63
CA LEU A 115 -23.32 -7.30 -1.45
C LEU A 115 -21.88 -7.69 -1.80
N GLN A 116 -21.29 -6.97 -2.75
CA GLN A 116 -19.89 -7.12 -3.14
C GLN A 116 -19.38 -5.80 -3.72
N PHE A 117 -18.12 -5.49 -3.43
CA PHE A 117 -17.40 -4.41 -4.06
C PHE A 117 -16.06 -4.94 -4.53
N LYS A 118 -15.73 -4.76 -5.81
CA LYS A 118 -14.42 -5.07 -6.39
C LYS A 118 -13.80 -3.83 -6.99
N ALA A 119 -12.48 -3.72 -6.89
CA ALA A 119 -11.68 -2.70 -7.56
C ALA A 119 -10.47 -3.38 -8.22
N ALA A 120 -10.20 -3.08 -9.49
CA ALA A 120 -9.15 -3.74 -10.28
C ALA A 120 -9.24 -5.30 -10.26
N GLY A 121 -10.45 -5.84 -10.14
CA GLY A 121 -10.70 -7.29 -10.07
C GLY A 121 -10.64 -7.90 -8.66
N ASP A 122 -10.02 -7.23 -7.70
CA ASP A 122 -9.88 -7.70 -6.32
C ASP A 122 -11.07 -7.34 -5.44
N THR A 123 -11.40 -8.21 -4.49
CA THR A 123 -12.58 -8.07 -3.62
C THR A 123 -12.27 -7.23 -2.39
N GLY A 124 -13.12 -6.24 -2.15
CA GLY A 124 -13.06 -5.36 -0.99
C GLY A 124 -13.66 -5.97 0.28
N VAL A 125 -13.19 -5.47 1.42
CA VAL A 125 -13.80 -5.70 2.72
C VAL A 125 -14.77 -4.56 3.02
N ILE A 126 -16.04 -4.88 3.23
CA ILE A 126 -17.11 -3.93 3.56
C ILE A 126 -17.30 -3.92 5.08
N ASP A 127 -17.15 -2.76 5.69
CA ASP A 127 -17.44 -2.50 7.10
C ASP A 127 -18.72 -1.67 7.22
N GLU A 128 -19.82 -2.36 7.52
CA GLU A 128 -21.15 -1.74 7.63
C GLU A 128 -21.27 -0.75 8.80
N PRO A 129 -20.79 -1.06 10.02
CA PRO A 129 -20.78 -0.08 11.13
C PRO A 129 -20.10 1.25 10.81
N THR A 130 -18.96 1.23 10.10
CA THR A 130 -18.22 2.46 9.77
C THR A 130 -18.54 3.03 8.38
N ARG A 131 -19.38 2.33 7.60
CA ARG A 131 -19.66 2.62 6.19
C ARG A 131 -18.38 2.82 5.40
N SER A 132 -17.44 1.90 5.54
CA SER A 132 -16.17 1.96 4.82
C SER A 132 -15.94 0.69 3.99
N ILE A 133 -15.21 0.84 2.89
CA ILE A 133 -14.78 -0.28 2.06
C ILE A 133 -13.29 -0.14 1.81
N LYS A 134 -12.53 -1.20 2.06
CA LYS A 134 -11.10 -1.26 1.74
C LYS A 134 -10.83 -2.34 0.72
N VAL A 135 -10.13 -1.99 -0.36
CA VAL A 135 -9.69 -2.94 -1.39
C VAL A 135 -8.18 -2.86 -1.50
N ILE A 136 -7.50 -4.01 -1.44
CA ILE A 136 -6.09 -4.09 -1.85
C ILE A 136 -6.11 -4.45 -3.33
N VAL A 137 -5.55 -3.60 -4.17
CA VAL A 137 -5.52 -3.79 -5.63
C VAL A 137 -4.15 -4.34 -6.07
N PRO A 138 -4.03 -4.90 -7.29
CA PRO A 138 -2.78 -5.45 -7.77
C PRO A 138 -1.63 -4.44 -7.70
N ALA A 139 -0.42 -4.95 -7.48
CA ALA A 139 0.78 -4.15 -7.41
C ALA A 139 0.98 -3.29 -8.67
N GLY A 140 1.19 -1.98 -8.50
CA GLY A 140 1.44 -1.06 -9.62
C GLY A 140 0.18 -0.62 -10.38
N SER A 141 -1.01 -0.82 -9.79
CA SER A 141 -2.26 -0.36 -10.42
C SER A 141 -2.25 1.14 -10.67
N ASP A 142 -2.74 1.59 -11.84
CA ASP A 142 -2.98 3.02 -12.08
C ASP A 142 -4.16 3.50 -11.22
N MET A 143 -3.83 4.05 -10.06
CA MET A 143 -4.80 4.53 -9.08
C MET A 143 -5.68 5.67 -9.60
N THR A 144 -5.32 6.32 -10.72
CA THR A 144 -6.18 7.36 -11.33
C THR A 144 -7.30 6.78 -12.20
N HIS A 145 -7.19 5.50 -12.60
CA HIS A 145 -8.13 4.84 -13.51
C HIS A 145 -8.47 3.40 -13.08
N ILE A 146 -9.06 3.22 -11.90
CA ILE A 146 -9.45 1.89 -11.42
C ILE A 146 -10.90 1.56 -11.79
N GLY A 147 -11.09 0.47 -12.52
CA GLY A 147 -12.42 -0.10 -12.77
C GLY A 147 -13.02 -0.74 -11.51
N VAL A 148 -14.29 -0.45 -11.21
CA VAL A 148 -15.02 -1.06 -10.09
C VAL A 148 -16.13 -1.99 -10.57
N ASN A 149 -16.39 -3.07 -9.84
CA ASN A 149 -17.54 -3.96 -10.10
C ASN A 149 -18.30 -4.18 -8.79
N ILE A 150 -19.58 -3.82 -8.78
CA ILE A 150 -20.36 -3.66 -7.56
C ILE A 150 -21.65 -4.46 -7.67
N GLN A 151 -21.86 -5.39 -6.75
CA GLN A 151 -23.11 -6.12 -6.62
C GLN A 151 -23.96 -5.49 -5.54
N LEU A 152 -25.18 -5.08 -5.89
CA LEU A 152 -26.14 -4.45 -4.98
C LEU A 152 -27.30 -5.37 -4.63
N ALA A 153 -27.92 -5.11 -3.48
CA ALA A 153 -29.23 -5.69 -3.14
C ALA A 153 -30.33 -5.18 -4.08
N ALA A 154 -31.42 -5.94 -4.21
CA ALA A 154 -32.53 -5.58 -5.08
C ALA A 154 -33.12 -4.21 -4.71
N GLY A 155 -33.29 -3.33 -5.70
CA GLY A 155 -33.84 -1.98 -5.52
C GLY A 155 -32.86 -0.94 -4.96
N ALA A 156 -31.61 -1.31 -4.67
CA ALA A 156 -30.56 -0.36 -4.33
C ALA A 156 -29.89 0.19 -5.61
N THR A 157 -29.41 1.43 -5.52
CA THR A 157 -28.61 2.09 -6.56
C THR A 157 -27.38 2.71 -5.91
N ILE A 158 -26.31 2.92 -6.68
CA ILE A 158 -25.05 3.48 -6.16
C ILE A 158 -24.45 4.49 -7.14
N THR A 159 -23.77 5.50 -6.60
CA THR A 159 -23.00 6.49 -7.37
C THR A 159 -21.66 6.74 -6.69
N PRO A 160 -20.50 6.60 -7.36
CA PRO A 160 -20.30 6.10 -8.72
C PRO A 160 -20.94 4.72 -8.98
N ALA A 161 -21.41 4.50 -10.21
CA ALA A 161 -22.09 3.26 -10.59
C ALA A 161 -21.11 2.07 -10.72
N SER A 162 -21.64 0.84 -10.74
CA SER A 162 -20.83 -0.33 -11.14
C SER A 162 -20.27 -0.12 -12.55
N ASP A 163 -19.09 -0.70 -12.80
CA ASP A 163 -18.34 -0.65 -14.06
C ASP A 163 -17.81 0.74 -14.43
N ALA A 164 -17.90 1.71 -13.51
CA ALA A 164 -17.22 2.99 -13.63
C ALA A 164 -15.71 2.85 -13.45
N THR A 165 -14.97 3.78 -14.06
CA THR A 165 -13.55 4.03 -13.77
C THR A 165 -13.44 5.17 -12.76
N VAL A 166 -12.71 4.96 -11.67
CA VAL A 166 -12.65 5.87 -10.52
C VAL A 166 -11.19 6.13 -10.12
N ASP A 167 -10.91 7.38 -9.78
CA ASP A 167 -9.62 7.82 -9.23
C ASP A 167 -9.59 7.58 -7.72
N PHE A 168 -8.76 6.64 -7.28
CA PHE A 168 -8.48 6.30 -5.88
C PHE A 168 -7.12 6.81 -5.39
N THR A 169 -6.58 7.87 -6.00
CA THR A 169 -5.43 8.59 -5.41
C THR A 169 -5.73 9.13 -4.02
N ASN A 170 -7.02 9.32 -3.71
CA ASN A 170 -7.55 9.60 -2.37
C ASN A 170 -8.79 8.71 -2.10
N PRO A 171 -9.23 8.54 -0.83
CA PRO A 171 -10.50 7.87 -0.54
C PRO A 171 -11.68 8.54 -1.26
N VAL A 172 -12.57 7.74 -1.83
CA VAL A 172 -13.70 8.20 -2.65
C VAL A 172 -15.02 7.91 -1.94
N THR A 173 -15.97 8.84 -2.00
CA THR A 173 -17.32 8.62 -1.48
C THR A 173 -18.21 7.95 -2.52
N PHE A 174 -18.80 6.81 -2.14
CA PHE A 174 -19.88 6.15 -2.88
C PHE A 174 -21.20 6.35 -2.15
N THR A 175 -22.20 6.92 -2.82
CA THR A 175 -23.55 7.12 -2.25
C THR A 175 -24.45 5.97 -2.67
N VAL A 176 -24.90 5.19 -1.70
CA VAL A 176 -25.91 4.14 -1.88
C VAL A 176 -27.28 4.72 -1.58
N LYS A 177 -28.24 4.49 -2.48
CA LYS A 177 -29.62 4.92 -2.34
C LYS A 177 -30.57 3.74 -2.43
N THR A 178 -31.48 3.64 -1.47
CA THR A 178 -32.62 2.72 -1.44
C THR A 178 -33.93 3.51 -1.38
N ALA A 179 -35.06 2.81 -1.28
CA ALA A 179 -36.36 3.46 -1.03
C ALA A 179 -36.43 4.15 0.35
N LEU A 180 -35.59 3.75 1.31
CA LEU A 180 -35.64 4.23 2.70
C LEU A 180 -34.58 5.29 3.02
N ALA A 181 -33.40 5.20 2.39
CA ALA A 181 -32.27 6.05 2.77
C ALA A 181 -31.32 6.35 1.60
N SER A 182 -30.50 7.37 1.82
CA SER A 182 -29.32 7.71 1.02
C SER A 182 -28.13 7.81 1.98
N VAL A 183 -27.15 6.94 1.81
CA VAL A 183 -26.02 6.77 2.75
C VAL A 183 -24.71 6.76 1.98
N ASN A 184 -23.71 7.43 2.54
CA ASN A 184 -22.37 7.49 1.97
C ASN A 184 -21.47 6.40 2.55
N TYR A 185 -20.71 5.74 1.68
CA TYR A 185 -19.58 4.88 2.02
C TYR A 185 -18.28 5.56 1.62
N THR A 186 -17.25 5.44 2.45
CA THR A 186 -15.89 5.83 2.09
C THR A 186 -15.13 4.61 1.58
N VAL A 187 -14.74 4.65 0.31
CA VAL A 187 -14.00 3.57 -0.34
C VAL A 187 -12.54 3.95 -0.48
N THR A 188 -11.64 3.11 0.02
CA THR A 188 -10.19 3.26 -0.13
C THR A 188 -9.64 2.06 -0.89
N ALA A 189 -9.03 2.30 -2.04
CA ALA A 189 -8.18 1.31 -2.70
C ALA A 189 -6.71 1.54 -2.28
N ILE A 190 -5.99 0.45 -2.04
CA ILE A 190 -4.59 0.46 -1.59
C ILE A 190 -3.81 -0.39 -2.57
N ASP A 191 -2.82 0.19 -3.25
CA ASP A 191 -1.87 -0.58 -4.04
C ASP A 191 -1.12 -1.57 -3.13
N ALA A 192 -1.05 -2.85 -3.51
CA ALA A 192 -0.32 -3.87 -2.77
C ALA A 192 1.17 -3.52 -2.51
N ASN A 193 1.75 -2.60 -3.28
CA ASN A 193 3.10 -2.08 -3.07
C ASN A 193 3.18 -0.90 -2.10
N ALA A 194 2.05 -0.27 -1.73
CA ALA A 194 2.04 0.99 -0.96
C ALA A 194 2.75 0.89 0.40
N ASP A 195 2.71 -0.28 1.05
CA ASP A 195 3.33 -0.50 2.36
C ASP A 195 4.68 -1.20 2.34
N LYS A 196 5.14 -1.66 1.17
CA LYS A 196 6.42 -2.36 1.04
C LYS A 196 7.59 -1.38 1.16
N PRO A 197 8.63 -1.70 1.96
CA PRO A 197 9.81 -0.85 2.07
C PRO A 197 10.58 -0.74 0.75
N VAL A 198 11.39 0.30 0.65
CA VAL A 198 12.46 0.45 -0.34
C VAL A 198 13.80 0.23 0.35
N ALA A 199 14.81 -0.21 -0.39
CA ALA A 199 16.12 -0.53 0.19
C ALA A 199 17.26 0.25 -0.45
N PHE A 200 18.26 0.59 0.36
CA PHE A 200 19.56 1.10 -0.09
C PHE A 200 20.58 -0.03 0.00
N LEU A 201 21.13 -0.47 -1.13
CA LEU A 201 22.18 -1.49 -1.20
C LEU A 201 23.56 -0.83 -1.18
N GLY A 202 24.49 -1.39 -0.43
CA GLY A 202 25.87 -0.89 -0.38
C GLY A 202 26.91 -1.95 -0.01
N ASN A 203 28.18 -1.57 -0.17
CA ASN A 203 29.34 -2.42 0.09
C ASN A 203 29.68 -2.57 1.58
N TYR A 204 29.14 -1.69 2.43
CA TYR A 204 29.42 -1.67 3.86
C TYR A 204 28.44 -2.55 4.64
N ALA A 205 28.83 -3.01 5.82
CA ALA A 205 27.99 -3.85 6.69
C ALA A 205 26.72 -3.12 7.18
N SER A 206 26.76 -1.79 7.30
CA SER A 206 25.63 -0.94 7.65
C SER A 206 25.79 0.45 7.02
N LYS A 207 24.69 1.22 6.96
CA LYS A 207 24.72 2.61 6.46
C LYS A 207 25.66 3.52 7.25
N ASP A 208 25.83 3.27 8.55
CA ASP A 208 26.67 4.09 9.44
C ASP A 208 28.17 3.84 9.22
N ALA A 209 28.52 2.80 8.44
CA ALA A 209 29.89 2.47 8.08
C ALA A 209 30.31 3.05 6.72
N ILE A 210 29.40 3.69 5.97
CA ILE A 210 29.72 4.33 4.68
C ILE A 210 30.72 5.47 4.90
N THR A 211 31.81 5.47 4.14
CA THR A 211 32.89 6.47 4.26
C THR A 211 33.01 7.39 3.05
N ASN A 212 32.51 7.00 1.88
CA ASN A 212 32.43 7.90 0.73
C ASN A 212 31.40 9.00 1.03
N ALA A 213 31.79 10.27 0.82
CA ALA A 213 30.97 11.41 1.21
C ALA A 213 29.72 11.60 0.34
N ASP A 214 29.80 11.27 -0.94
CA ASP A 214 28.67 11.32 -1.89
C ASP A 214 27.64 10.25 -1.53
N GLU A 215 28.10 9.01 -1.33
CA GLU A 215 27.26 7.89 -0.88
C GLU A 215 26.61 8.16 0.49
N LEU A 216 27.36 8.77 1.41
CA LEU A 216 26.85 9.16 2.72
C LEU A 216 25.78 10.26 2.62
N ALA A 217 25.94 11.22 1.72
CA ALA A 217 24.93 12.24 1.47
C ALA A 217 23.65 11.64 0.86
N ALA A 218 23.79 10.75 -0.12
CA ALA A 218 22.70 10.03 -0.77
C ALA A 218 21.90 9.16 0.21
N VAL A 219 22.58 8.32 1.01
CA VAL A 219 21.91 7.43 1.97
C VAL A 219 21.21 8.22 3.09
N ASN A 220 21.81 9.31 3.58
CA ASN A 220 21.18 10.12 4.63
C ASN A 220 19.90 10.77 4.12
N TRP A 221 19.91 11.30 2.90
CA TRP A 221 18.70 11.81 2.27
C TRP A 221 17.64 10.71 2.06
N PHE A 222 18.06 9.51 1.64
CA PHE A 222 17.16 8.39 1.40
C PHE A 222 16.37 8.01 2.66
N PHE A 223 17.06 7.82 3.78
CA PHE A 223 16.42 7.46 5.06
C PHE A 223 15.60 8.61 5.67
N ALA A 224 15.96 9.86 5.40
CA ALA A 224 15.13 11.01 5.77
C ALA A 224 13.82 11.08 4.95
N THR A 225 13.87 10.67 3.69
CA THR A 225 12.74 10.73 2.75
C THR A 225 11.80 9.53 2.89
N TYR A 226 12.34 8.36 3.18
CA TYR A 226 11.61 7.10 3.28
C TYR A 226 11.74 6.48 4.68
N PRO A 227 10.81 6.78 5.62
CA PRO A 227 10.92 6.32 7.00
C PRO A 227 10.90 4.80 7.20
N LYS A 228 10.37 4.06 6.22
CA LYS A 228 10.36 2.58 6.19
C LYS A 228 11.54 2.00 5.40
N ALA A 229 12.48 2.83 4.92
CA ALA A 229 13.64 2.34 4.19
C ALA A 229 14.50 1.43 5.05
N GLU A 230 15.13 0.45 4.41
CA GLU A 230 16.08 -0.46 5.04
C GLU A 230 17.42 -0.45 4.29
N TYR A 231 18.51 -0.75 5.00
CA TYR A 231 19.84 -0.84 4.39
C TYR A 231 20.18 -2.31 4.14
N LEU A 232 20.72 -2.61 2.97
CA LEU A 232 21.17 -3.93 2.55
C LEU A 232 22.68 -3.90 2.33
N SER A 233 23.42 -4.80 2.97
CA SER A 233 24.80 -5.05 2.57
C SER A 233 24.85 -6.15 1.52
N PHE A 234 25.81 -6.08 0.60
CA PHE A 234 26.09 -7.17 -0.32
C PHE A 234 26.34 -8.51 0.40
N ASP A 235 27.01 -8.48 1.56
CA ASP A 235 27.25 -9.69 2.35
C ASP A 235 25.95 -10.33 2.87
N ALA A 236 24.96 -9.53 3.26
CA ALA A 236 23.66 -10.04 3.70
C ALA A 236 22.86 -10.64 2.52
N VAL A 237 22.94 -10.01 1.34
CA VAL A 237 22.39 -10.56 0.10
C VAL A 237 23.07 -11.87 -0.28
N LYS A 238 24.41 -11.92 -0.21
CA LYS A 238 25.22 -13.11 -0.49
C LYS A 238 24.87 -14.27 0.44
N ALA A 239 24.75 -13.99 1.74
CA ALA A 239 24.41 -14.98 2.75
C ALA A 239 22.94 -15.43 2.71
N GLY A 240 22.08 -14.75 1.97
CA GLY A 240 20.64 -15.04 1.91
C GLY A 240 19.92 -14.75 3.23
N THR A 241 20.48 -13.90 4.09
CA THR A 241 19.90 -13.58 5.41
C THR A 241 18.79 -12.53 5.34
N VAL A 242 18.57 -11.94 4.16
CA VAL A 242 17.52 -10.95 3.92
C VAL A 242 16.49 -11.46 2.93
N ALA A 243 15.21 -11.29 3.26
CA ALA A 243 14.09 -11.61 2.38
C ALA A 243 13.85 -10.46 1.37
N LEU A 244 14.53 -10.52 0.22
CA LEU A 244 14.45 -9.48 -0.82
C LEU A 244 13.03 -9.23 -1.36
N SER A 245 12.14 -10.22 -1.29
CA SER A 245 10.73 -10.11 -1.72
C SER A 245 9.92 -9.08 -0.94
N ARG A 246 10.44 -8.58 0.19
CA ARG A 246 9.81 -7.52 0.98
C ARG A 246 9.95 -6.14 0.34
N TYR A 247 10.95 -5.93 -0.51
CA TYR A 247 11.22 -4.61 -1.10
C TYR A 247 10.50 -4.42 -2.43
N THR A 248 10.10 -3.19 -2.72
CA THR A 248 9.62 -2.79 -4.06
C THR A 248 10.76 -2.33 -4.95
N VAL A 249 11.69 -1.55 -4.39
CA VAL A 249 12.83 -0.97 -5.09
C VAL A 249 14.09 -1.20 -4.26
N ILE A 250 15.16 -1.62 -4.92
CA ILE A 250 16.52 -1.55 -4.37
C ILE A 250 17.27 -0.46 -5.14
N TRP A 251 17.75 0.55 -4.42
CA TRP A 251 18.65 1.56 -4.95
C TRP A 251 20.09 1.22 -4.56
N TRP A 252 20.98 1.15 -5.55
CA TRP A 252 22.42 1.18 -5.32
C TRP A 252 23.03 2.42 -5.98
N HIS A 253 23.70 3.22 -5.16
CA HIS A 253 24.52 4.34 -5.57
C HIS A 253 25.98 4.02 -5.20
N GLU A 254 26.85 3.96 -6.20
CA GLU A 254 28.27 3.63 -6.05
C GLU A 254 29.10 4.75 -6.65
N ASP A 255 29.71 5.54 -5.77
CA ASP A 255 30.47 6.72 -6.15
C ASP A 255 31.93 6.63 -5.65
N ALA A 256 32.29 5.57 -4.93
CA ALA A 256 33.65 5.37 -4.46
C ALA A 256 34.62 4.96 -5.57
N THR A 257 34.23 4.03 -6.45
CA THR A 257 35.16 3.49 -7.46
C THR A 257 34.50 3.14 -8.79
N GLN A 258 35.25 3.36 -9.88
CA GLN A 258 34.84 2.95 -11.23
C GLN A 258 34.73 1.43 -11.39
N THR A 259 35.58 0.68 -10.67
CA THR A 259 35.54 -0.78 -10.62
C THR A 259 34.61 -1.21 -9.49
N LEU A 260 33.46 -1.78 -9.84
CA LEU A 260 32.53 -2.29 -8.84
C LEU A 260 33.19 -3.35 -7.93
N PRO A 261 32.80 -3.41 -6.64
CA PRO A 261 33.38 -4.36 -5.70
C PRO A 261 33.13 -5.81 -6.13
N ASP A 262 34.11 -6.70 -5.95
CA ASP A 262 34.05 -8.11 -6.38
C ASP A 262 32.78 -8.83 -5.89
N VAL A 263 32.30 -8.49 -4.69
CA VAL A 263 31.09 -9.08 -4.10
C VAL A 263 29.84 -8.82 -4.95
N ALA A 264 29.77 -7.73 -5.71
CA ALA A 264 28.65 -7.45 -6.61
C ALA A 264 28.57 -8.48 -7.76
N TYR A 265 29.69 -9.11 -8.13
CA TYR A 265 29.76 -10.15 -9.16
C TYR A 265 29.77 -11.57 -8.58
N ASP A 266 29.72 -11.72 -7.25
CA ASP A 266 29.60 -13.02 -6.62
C ASP A 266 28.34 -13.75 -7.12
N ASN A 267 28.48 -15.03 -7.45
CA ASN A 267 27.39 -15.80 -8.06
C ASN A 267 26.13 -15.84 -7.19
N ALA A 268 26.27 -15.88 -5.86
CA ALA A 268 25.12 -15.87 -4.96
C ALA A 268 24.40 -14.51 -4.98
N VAL A 269 25.16 -13.41 -4.98
CA VAL A 269 24.59 -12.05 -5.08
C VAL A 269 23.84 -11.86 -6.39
N VAL A 270 24.50 -12.15 -7.52
CA VAL A 270 23.88 -12.01 -8.85
C VAL A 270 22.63 -12.89 -8.97
N THR A 271 22.67 -14.12 -8.48
CA THR A 271 21.52 -15.03 -8.47
C THR A 271 20.37 -14.47 -7.65
N ASN A 272 20.64 -14.00 -6.43
CA ASN A 272 19.60 -13.49 -5.53
C ASN A 272 18.95 -12.20 -6.05
N ILE A 273 19.74 -11.31 -6.66
CA ILE A 273 19.23 -10.06 -7.23
C ILE A 273 18.46 -10.33 -8.52
N LYS A 274 18.90 -11.27 -9.36
CA LYS A 274 18.10 -11.74 -10.51
C LYS A 274 16.78 -12.37 -10.07
N ALA A 275 16.77 -13.16 -9.00
CA ALA A 275 15.55 -13.75 -8.45
C ALA A 275 14.60 -12.66 -7.90
N PHE A 276 15.13 -11.65 -7.20
CA PHE A 276 14.36 -10.47 -6.78
C PHE A 276 13.71 -9.77 -7.98
N ARG A 277 14.48 -9.49 -9.03
CA ARG A 277 13.96 -8.90 -10.26
C ARG A 277 12.92 -9.80 -10.93
N ALA A 278 13.15 -11.10 -10.97
CA ALA A 278 12.21 -12.04 -11.58
C ALA A 278 10.86 -12.07 -10.88
N ALA A 279 10.84 -11.79 -9.56
CA ALA A 279 9.63 -11.62 -8.76
C ALA A 279 8.98 -10.22 -8.89
N GLY A 280 9.44 -9.38 -9.82
CA GLY A 280 8.93 -8.02 -10.04
C GLY A 280 9.63 -6.94 -9.23
N GLY A 281 10.74 -7.25 -8.55
CA GLY A 281 11.54 -6.29 -7.81
C GLY A 281 12.28 -5.32 -8.72
N ASN A 282 12.20 -4.02 -8.43
CA ASN A 282 12.72 -2.97 -9.30
C ASN A 282 14.08 -2.44 -8.81
N LEU A 283 14.91 -1.93 -9.73
CA LEU A 283 16.24 -1.40 -9.41
C LEU A 283 16.38 0.07 -9.82
N LEU A 284 17.02 0.85 -8.95
CA LEU A 284 17.63 2.11 -9.31
C LEU A 284 19.16 1.95 -9.19
N LEU A 285 19.89 2.16 -10.27
CA LEU A 285 21.35 2.09 -10.29
C LEU A 285 21.91 3.44 -10.71
N THR A 286 22.66 4.09 -9.83
CA THR A 286 23.19 5.43 -10.12
C THR A 286 24.70 5.44 -10.14
N THR A 287 25.29 6.41 -10.85
CA THR A 287 26.74 6.56 -10.99
C THR A 287 27.39 5.24 -11.45
N PHE A 288 28.45 4.75 -10.80
CA PHE A 288 29.15 3.54 -11.26
C PHE A 288 28.34 2.25 -11.08
N ALA A 289 27.32 2.23 -10.21
CA ALA A 289 26.47 1.06 -10.00
C ALA A 289 25.76 0.62 -11.30
N SER A 290 25.58 1.53 -12.26
CA SER A 290 25.04 1.23 -13.58
C SER A 290 25.86 0.19 -14.36
N ARG A 291 27.15 -0.01 -14.06
CA ARG A 291 27.96 -1.07 -14.68
C ARG A 291 27.45 -2.48 -14.37
N TRP A 292 26.63 -2.63 -13.34
CA TRP A 292 26.10 -3.92 -12.91
C TRP A 292 25.01 -4.49 -13.83
N VAL A 293 24.45 -3.67 -14.73
CA VAL A 293 23.39 -4.04 -15.66
C VAL A 293 23.70 -5.30 -16.48
N GLU A 294 24.95 -5.50 -16.89
CA GLU A 294 25.35 -6.69 -17.66
C GLU A 294 25.31 -7.96 -16.80
N ALA A 295 25.90 -7.92 -15.61
CA ALA A 295 25.92 -9.07 -14.69
C ALA A 295 24.49 -9.51 -14.33
N LEU A 296 23.59 -8.54 -14.17
CA LEU A 296 22.19 -8.75 -13.88
C LEU A 296 21.33 -9.12 -15.09
N GLY A 297 21.89 -9.12 -16.31
CA GLY A 297 21.14 -9.37 -17.54
C GLY A 297 20.03 -8.34 -17.79
N VAL A 298 20.20 -7.11 -17.27
CA VAL A 298 19.34 -5.96 -17.60
C VAL A 298 19.55 -5.57 -19.07
N VAL A 299 20.79 -5.67 -19.53
CA VAL A 299 21.18 -5.52 -20.94
C VAL A 299 21.85 -6.80 -21.45
N PRO A 300 21.89 -7.03 -22.77
CA PRO A 300 22.68 -8.11 -23.33
C PRO A 300 24.17 -8.00 -23.00
N ALA A 301 24.90 -9.11 -23.11
CA ALA A 301 26.34 -9.13 -22.86
C ALA A 301 27.07 -8.08 -23.72
N TYR A 302 28.03 -7.36 -23.12
CA TYR A 302 28.81 -6.29 -23.75
C TYR A 302 28.00 -5.05 -24.17
N LYS A 303 26.80 -4.87 -23.60
CA LYS A 303 25.91 -3.73 -23.89
C LYS A 303 25.69 -2.81 -22.70
N GLY A 304 26.50 -2.92 -21.65
CA GLY A 304 26.53 -2.00 -20.52
C GLY A 304 27.23 -0.67 -20.86
N PRO A 305 27.35 0.24 -19.88
CA PRO A 305 28.05 1.51 -20.04
C PRO A 305 29.47 1.33 -20.60
N ASN A 306 29.74 1.96 -21.73
CA ASN A 306 31.00 1.83 -22.49
C ASN A 306 31.90 3.08 -22.39
N ASN A 307 31.45 4.13 -21.69
CA ASN A 307 32.22 5.34 -21.49
C ASN A 307 32.12 5.75 -20.02
N VAL A 308 33.10 5.29 -19.24
CA VAL A 308 33.13 5.38 -17.78
C VAL A 308 34.42 6.07 -17.36
N PHE A 309 34.31 7.11 -16.56
CA PHE A 309 35.44 7.92 -16.10
C PHE A 309 35.08 8.73 -14.87
N GLY A 310 36.08 9.41 -14.31
CA GLY A 310 35.94 10.34 -13.21
C GLY A 310 37.19 10.37 -12.35
N GLY A 311 37.30 11.39 -11.50
CA GLY A 311 38.46 11.66 -10.68
C GLY A 311 38.56 10.75 -9.45
N SER A 312 39.60 10.97 -8.67
CA SER A 312 39.69 10.48 -7.30
C SER A 312 39.91 11.67 -6.38
N LEU A 313 39.63 11.51 -5.09
CA LEU A 313 39.82 12.58 -4.11
C LEU A 313 41.22 13.20 -4.24
N GLY A 314 41.26 14.53 -4.32
CA GLY A 314 42.43 15.35 -4.68
C GLY A 314 42.42 15.85 -6.13
N GLY A 315 41.59 15.26 -7.00
CA GLY A 315 41.43 15.63 -8.41
C GLY A 315 40.15 16.42 -8.72
N GLN A 316 39.33 16.74 -7.72
CA GLN A 316 38.09 17.48 -7.91
C GLN A 316 38.33 18.87 -8.51
N SER A 317 37.39 19.36 -9.32
CA SER A 317 37.54 20.62 -10.04
C SER A 317 36.22 21.41 -10.14
N GLN A 318 36.35 22.72 -10.40
CA GLN A 318 35.23 23.61 -10.74
C GLN A 318 35.16 23.84 -12.24
N ASP A 319 33.99 24.25 -12.76
CA ASP A 319 33.80 24.62 -14.16
C ASP A 319 34.09 26.12 -14.30
N GLY A 320 33.56 26.89 -13.33
CA GLY A 320 33.64 28.34 -13.30
C GLY A 320 32.72 29.03 -14.32
N THR A 321 32.24 28.32 -15.34
CA THR A 321 31.50 28.93 -16.46
C THR A 321 30.07 28.40 -16.55
N ASN A 322 29.91 27.08 -16.67
CA ASN A 322 28.65 26.43 -17.00
C ASN A 322 28.15 25.55 -15.86
N ASN A 323 26.84 25.65 -15.57
CA ASN A 323 26.18 24.65 -14.74
C ASN A 323 26.06 23.36 -15.54
N TRP A 324 26.10 22.21 -14.86
CA TRP A 324 26.00 20.91 -15.51
C TRP A 324 24.62 20.31 -15.26
N GLY A 325 24.17 19.48 -16.21
CA GLY A 325 22.85 18.90 -16.16
C GLY A 325 22.62 17.85 -17.24
N ILE A 326 21.35 17.51 -17.41
CA ILE A 326 20.86 16.56 -18.39
C ILE A 326 20.02 17.27 -19.45
N SER A 327 20.14 16.81 -20.70
CA SER A 327 19.20 17.15 -21.77
C SER A 327 18.14 16.06 -21.84
N VAL A 328 16.88 16.42 -21.56
CA VAL A 328 15.76 15.48 -21.67
C VAL A 328 15.26 15.50 -23.11
N SER A 329 15.16 14.33 -23.73
CA SER A 329 14.59 14.24 -25.08
C SER A 329 13.16 14.79 -25.08
N ALA A 330 12.78 15.52 -26.13
CA ALA A 330 11.42 16.05 -26.26
C ALA A 330 10.36 14.93 -26.22
N ASP A 331 10.70 13.74 -26.70
CA ASP A 331 9.82 12.55 -26.68
C ASP A 331 9.62 11.97 -25.27
N HIS A 332 10.49 12.34 -24.32
CA HIS A 332 10.53 11.76 -22.97
C HIS A 332 10.30 12.79 -21.86
N ILE A 333 10.07 14.06 -22.18
CA ILE A 333 9.88 15.11 -21.17
C ILE A 333 8.66 14.88 -20.26
N ALA A 334 7.66 14.16 -20.75
CA ALA A 334 6.48 13.77 -19.98
C ALA A 334 6.72 12.55 -19.07
N HIS A 335 7.89 11.91 -19.15
CA HIS A 335 8.21 10.74 -18.34
C HIS A 335 8.16 11.09 -16.84
N PRO A 336 7.52 10.28 -15.97
CA PRO A 336 7.28 10.65 -14.58
C PRO A 336 8.53 11.03 -13.77
N ILE A 337 9.71 10.52 -14.15
CA ILE A 337 10.96 10.85 -13.46
C ILE A 337 11.35 12.32 -13.57
N PHE A 338 10.87 13.02 -14.61
CA PHE A 338 11.15 14.43 -14.84
C PHE A 338 10.10 15.37 -14.23
N ASN A 339 9.04 14.83 -13.62
CA ASN A 339 7.93 15.63 -13.13
C ASN A 339 8.36 16.62 -12.03
N GLY A 340 8.05 17.90 -12.24
CA GLY A 340 8.36 18.99 -11.31
C GLY A 340 9.84 19.40 -11.27
N LEU A 341 10.69 18.90 -12.17
CA LEU A 341 12.06 19.41 -12.32
C LEU A 341 12.04 20.73 -13.12
N PRO A 342 12.73 21.79 -12.66
CA PRO A 342 12.77 23.06 -13.35
C PRO A 342 13.64 22.97 -14.61
N LEU A 343 13.10 23.46 -15.73
CA LEU A 343 13.85 23.59 -16.98
C LEU A 343 14.69 24.87 -16.97
N ALA A 344 15.93 24.75 -17.46
CA ALA A 344 16.86 25.85 -17.62
C ALA A 344 16.37 26.83 -18.70
N ALA A 345 16.07 28.06 -18.30
CA ALA A 345 15.50 29.08 -19.19
C ALA A 345 16.51 29.62 -20.23
N ASP A 346 17.81 29.37 -20.01
CA ASP A 346 18.92 29.78 -20.87
C ASP A 346 19.25 28.75 -21.96
N LYS A 347 18.46 27.69 -22.10
CA LYS A 347 18.69 26.60 -23.05
C LYS A 347 17.58 26.54 -24.11
N ALA A 348 17.98 26.21 -25.34
CA ALA A 348 17.06 26.09 -26.49
C ALA A 348 16.30 24.75 -26.54
N TYR A 349 16.65 23.82 -25.64
CA TYR A 349 16.07 22.48 -25.52
C TYR A 349 15.89 22.15 -24.02
N PRO A 350 15.05 21.17 -23.65
CA PRO A 350 14.77 20.85 -22.25
C PRO A 350 16.02 20.39 -21.50
N VAL A 351 16.57 21.25 -20.65
CA VAL A 351 17.72 20.94 -19.78
C VAL A 351 17.32 21.11 -18.33
N VAL A 352 17.72 20.17 -17.49
CA VAL A 352 17.62 20.28 -16.03
C VAL A 352 19.04 20.36 -15.47
N TYR A 353 19.37 21.48 -14.82
CA TYR A 353 20.63 21.60 -14.09
C TYR A 353 20.60 20.77 -12.82
N LEU A 354 21.68 20.03 -12.59
CA LEU A 354 21.88 19.15 -11.43
C LEU A 354 23.12 19.54 -10.62
N LEU A 355 24.04 20.30 -11.22
CA LEU A 355 25.30 20.68 -10.56
C LEU A 355 25.70 22.13 -10.89
N ASP A 356 25.97 22.89 -9.83
CA ASP A 356 26.41 24.28 -9.92
C ASP A 356 27.84 24.36 -10.46
N LYS A 357 28.09 25.32 -11.36
CA LYS A 357 29.41 25.58 -11.95
C LYS A 357 30.53 25.81 -10.92
N MET A 358 30.17 26.29 -9.72
CA MET A 358 31.08 26.58 -8.62
C MET A 358 31.22 25.42 -7.64
N ALA A 359 30.44 24.35 -7.74
CA ALA A 359 30.66 23.16 -6.93
C ALA A 359 31.90 22.42 -7.45
N PHE A 360 32.81 22.07 -6.54
CA PHE A 360 33.83 21.07 -6.81
C PHE A 360 33.14 19.71 -6.98
N ARG A 361 33.62 18.94 -7.97
CA ARG A 361 33.16 17.59 -8.28
C ARG A 361 34.31 16.73 -8.79
N LEU A 362 34.15 15.42 -8.65
CA LEU A 362 35.02 14.41 -9.26
C LEU A 362 34.57 13.98 -10.67
N ASN A 363 33.38 14.39 -11.14
CA ASN A 363 32.86 14.06 -12.48
C ASN A 363 32.78 12.54 -12.72
N HIS A 364 32.16 11.82 -11.79
CA HIS A 364 31.93 10.39 -11.90
C HIS A 364 30.82 10.07 -12.91
N VAL A 365 31.20 9.41 -14.00
CA VAL A 365 30.33 9.16 -15.16
C VAL A 365 30.35 7.68 -15.48
N SER A 366 29.17 7.11 -15.75
CA SER A 366 29.05 5.73 -16.20
C SER A 366 27.93 5.55 -17.23
N TRP A 367 28.01 6.30 -18.33
CA TRP A 367 26.97 6.36 -19.34
C TRP A 367 27.31 5.52 -20.59
N TRP A 368 26.39 5.50 -21.54
CA TRP A 368 26.67 5.00 -22.88
C TRP A 368 27.11 6.16 -23.79
N LYS A 369 28.22 5.97 -24.49
CA LYS A 369 28.53 6.64 -25.75
C LYS A 369 27.78 5.88 -26.85
N VAL A 370 26.93 6.55 -27.62
CA VAL A 370 26.01 5.88 -28.57
C VAL A 370 26.17 6.30 -30.02
N ASP A 371 27.00 7.29 -30.31
CA ASP A 371 27.39 7.59 -31.68
C ASP A 371 28.19 6.42 -32.30
N GLU A 372 28.67 6.60 -33.53
CA GLU A 372 29.46 5.60 -34.26
C GLU A 372 30.64 5.05 -33.43
N TRP A 373 31.28 5.88 -32.61
CA TRP A 373 32.40 5.50 -31.75
C TRP A 373 31.97 4.60 -30.60
N GLY A 374 30.73 4.75 -30.14
CA GLY A 374 30.12 3.90 -29.13
C GLY A 374 29.74 2.50 -29.61
N GLY A 375 29.74 2.26 -30.93
CA GLY A 375 29.30 0.99 -31.52
C GLY A 375 27.79 0.82 -31.60
N TYR A 376 27.02 1.89 -31.39
CA TYR A 376 25.55 1.89 -31.47
C TYR A 376 25.02 2.66 -32.67
N GLY A 377 25.82 3.56 -33.27
CA GLY A 377 25.43 4.40 -34.40
C GLY A 377 24.69 5.65 -33.95
N ASP A 378 23.56 5.46 -33.28
CA ASP A 378 22.74 6.52 -32.68
C ASP A 378 21.87 5.98 -31.52
N ALA A 379 20.97 6.81 -31.00
CA ALA A 379 20.05 6.40 -29.94
C ALA A 379 19.05 5.30 -30.38
N ALA A 380 18.64 5.26 -31.65
CA ALA A 380 17.77 4.19 -32.15
C ALA A 380 18.52 2.85 -32.22
N GLY A 381 19.76 2.85 -32.71
CA GLY A 381 20.63 1.69 -32.70
C GLY A 381 21.00 1.22 -31.29
N TRP A 382 21.13 2.16 -30.33
CA TRP A 382 21.27 1.83 -28.92
C TRP A 382 20.04 1.10 -28.38
N ARG A 383 18.84 1.65 -28.55
CA ARG A 383 17.58 1.00 -28.14
C ARG A 383 17.42 -0.39 -28.73
N ALA A 384 17.72 -0.56 -30.02
CA ALA A 384 17.61 -1.85 -30.70
C ALA A 384 18.57 -2.92 -30.13
N GLN A 385 19.73 -2.50 -29.62
CA GLN A 385 20.76 -3.41 -29.11
C GLN A 385 20.66 -3.65 -27.59
N THR A 386 20.10 -2.71 -26.84
CA THR A 386 19.99 -2.82 -25.37
C THR A 386 18.59 -3.18 -24.89
N GLY A 387 17.56 -2.86 -25.67
CA GLY A 387 16.15 -2.94 -25.26
C GLY A 387 15.71 -1.83 -24.30
N GLY A 388 16.58 -0.86 -24.01
CA GLY A 388 16.28 0.26 -23.12
C GLY A 388 15.53 1.41 -23.79
N ILE A 389 15.13 2.38 -22.99
CA ILE A 389 14.58 3.68 -23.38
C ILE A 389 15.57 4.76 -22.95
N ASP A 390 16.01 5.57 -23.90
CA ASP A 390 17.02 6.62 -23.74
C ASP A 390 16.42 7.94 -23.24
N LEU A 391 16.10 7.99 -21.95
CA LEU A 391 15.35 9.11 -21.35
C LEU A 391 16.07 10.46 -21.39
N ALA A 392 17.40 10.49 -21.19
CA ALA A 392 18.17 11.73 -21.23
C ALA A 392 19.64 11.53 -21.64
N GLY A 393 20.22 12.59 -22.21
CA GLY A 393 21.64 12.73 -22.52
C GLY A 393 22.32 13.77 -21.62
N PRO A 394 23.63 14.02 -21.77
CA PRO A 394 24.29 15.14 -21.11
C PRO A 394 23.74 16.47 -21.66
N ASP A 395 23.89 17.57 -20.90
CA ASP A 395 23.72 18.92 -21.47
C ASP A 395 24.58 19.07 -22.74
N GLY A 396 23.95 19.48 -23.84
CA GLY A 396 24.56 19.55 -25.17
C GLY A 396 24.10 18.46 -26.14
N SER A 397 23.30 17.49 -25.67
CA SER A 397 22.78 16.38 -26.48
C SER A 397 21.24 16.31 -26.44
N ALA A 398 20.57 17.12 -27.25
CA ALA A 398 19.10 17.28 -27.24
C ALA A 398 18.30 16.03 -27.65
N ASN A 399 18.94 15.03 -28.26
CA ASN A 399 18.29 13.85 -28.85
C ASN A 399 19.03 12.54 -28.53
N THR A 400 19.80 12.52 -27.43
CA THR A 400 20.52 11.32 -26.92
C THR A 400 21.48 10.62 -27.89
N ASN A 401 21.66 11.11 -29.12
CA ASN A 401 22.47 10.45 -30.17
C ASN A 401 23.97 10.45 -29.90
N GLN A 402 24.47 11.26 -28.98
CA GLN A 402 25.87 11.19 -28.56
C GLN A 402 26.02 10.28 -27.36
N ASN A 403 25.16 10.47 -26.36
CA ASN A 403 25.27 9.79 -25.09
C ASN A 403 23.90 9.59 -24.44
N VAL A 404 23.72 8.44 -23.79
CA VAL A 404 22.56 8.13 -22.95
C VAL A 404 23.02 8.08 -21.51
N THR A 405 22.55 9.03 -20.70
CA THR A 405 22.96 9.22 -19.30
C THR A 405 21.89 8.79 -18.31
N ILE A 406 20.63 8.85 -18.74
CA ILE A 406 19.49 8.27 -18.03
C ILE A 406 18.80 7.32 -18.98
N ALA A 407 18.62 6.08 -18.54
CA ALA A 407 17.87 5.09 -19.27
C ALA A 407 16.90 4.36 -18.36
N GLU A 408 15.80 3.92 -18.95
CA GLU A 408 14.90 2.95 -18.37
C GLU A 408 15.01 1.63 -19.14
N PHE A 409 15.09 0.55 -18.40
CA PHE A 409 14.87 -0.80 -18.89
C PHE A 409 13.52 -1.24 -18.35
N PRO A 410 12.46 -1.21 -19.17
CA PRO A 410 11.10 -1.46 -18.71
C PRO A 410 10.94 -2.86 -18.12
N LYS A 411 9.88 -3.04 -17.33
CA LYS A 411 9.47 -4.35 -16.87
C LYS A 411 9.17 -5.25 -18.07
N GLY A 412 9.75 -6.45 -18.06
CA GLY A 412 9.49 -7.51 -19.04
C GLY A 412 8.79 -8.70 -18.40
N ASP A 413 8.52 -9.75 -19.21
CA ASP A 413 7.96 -11.01 -18.72
C ASP A 413 8.88 -11.60 -17.64
N HIS A 414 8.49 -11.41 -16.37
CA HIS A 414 9.22 -11.87 -15.18
C HIS A 414 10.59 -11.17 -14.99
N ASN A 415 10.65 -9.85 -15.16
CA ASN A 415 11.79 -9.02 -14.73
C ASN A 415 11.34 -7.61 -14.37
N GLY A 416 11.58 -7.17 -13.13
CA GLY A 416 11.31 -5.80 -12.69
C GLY A 416 12.13 -4.76 -13.45
N ALA A 417 11.56 -3.56 -13.55
CA ALA A 417 12.13 -2.42 -14.24
C ALA A 417 13.45 -1.97 -13.60
N THR A 418 14.32 -1.35 -14.40
CA THR A 418 15.58 -0.78 -13.92
C THR A 418 15.75 0.62 -14.49
N ILE A 419 15.97 1.61 -13.63
CA ILE A 419 16.40 2.95 -14.05
C ILE A 419 17.88 3.10 -13.74
N VAL A 420 18.60 3.69 -14.69
CA VAL A 420 20.00 4.11 -14.51
C VAL A 420 20.12 5.63 -14.60
N ILE A 421 20.89 6.26 -13.70
CA ILE A 421 21.19 7.70 -13.73
C ILE A 421 22.69 7.90 -13.52
N THR A 422 23.37 8.34 -14.58
CA THR A 422 24.84 8.22 -14.69
C THR A 422 25.63 9.46 -15.16
N PRO A 423 25.05 10.68 -15.28
CA PRO A 423 25.86 11.84 -15.62
C PRO A 423 26.71 12.30 -14.43
N GLY A 424 27.87 12.88 -14.68
CA GLY A 424 28.74 13.47 -13.65
C GLY A 424 28.18 14.73 -13.01
N SER A 425 27.00 15.19 -13.46
CA SER A 425 26.21 16.23 -12.81
C SER A 425 25.29 15.68 -11.72
N TYR A 426 25.08 14.35 -11.66
CA TYR A 426 24.32 13.70 -10.60
C TYR A 426 25.26 13.46 -9.42
N ASP A 427 25.36 14.47 -8.56
CA ASP A 427 26.39 14.59 -7.53
C ASP A 427 25.73 15.06 -6.23
N TRP A 428 25.90 14.28 -5.16
CA TRP A 428 25.27 14.51 -3.86
C TRP A 428 26.14 15.32 -2.91
N TYR A 429 27.45 15.39 -3.17
CA TYR A 429 28.42 15.98 -2.28
C TYR A 429 29.50 16.76 -3.04
N ALA A 430 29.44 18.08 -2.92
CA ALA A 430 30.49 18.95 -3.44
C ALA A 430 31.78 18.82 -2.60
N GLU A 431 32.86 18.29 -3.18
CA GLU A 431 34.06 17.97 -2.41
C GLU A 431 34.87 19.22 -2.02
N PRO A 432 35.62 19.21 -0.90
CA PRO A 432 36.45 20.35 -0.53
C PRO A 432 37.42 20.76 -1.64
N ASN A 433 37.80 22.04 -1.68
CA ASN A 433 38.81 22.52 -2.61
C ASN A 433 40.08 21.67 -2.49
N PRO A 434 40.61 21.10 -3.60
CA PRO A 434 41.70 20.12 -3.56
C PRO A 434 43.03 20.74 -3.11
N THR A 435 43.19 22.07 -3.22
CA THR A 435 44.41 22.78 -2.87
C THR A 435 44.39 23.31 -1.44
N THR A 436 43.24 23.86 -1.00
CA THR A 436 43.15 24.53 0.31
C THR A 436 42.42 23.71 1.37
N ASN A 437 41.75 22.62 0.97
CA ASN A 437 40.85 21.82 1.81
C ASN A 437 39.69 22.63 2.42
N ALA A 438 39.42 23.84 1.91
CA ALA A 438 38.25 24.62 2.29
C ALA A 438 36.98 23.96 1.76
N ALA A 439 35.86 24.12 2.48
CA ALA A 439 34.56 23.62 2.03
C ALA A 439 34.22 24.15 0.63
N SER A 440 33.65 23.29 -0.21
CA SER A 440 33.16 23.71 -1.54
C SER A 440 32.05 24.75 -1.39
N PRO A 441 31.91 25.67 -2.36
CA PRO A 441 30.62 26.27 -2.63
C PRO A 441 29.54 25.19 -2.78
N ALA A 442 28.37 25.44 -2.20
CA ALA A 442 27.27 24.47 -2.23
C ALA A 442 26.75 24.26 -3.65
N ASN A 443 26.38 23.02 -3.97
CA ASN A 443 25.60 22.73 -5.17
C ASN A 443 24.18 23.30 -5.01
N THR A 444 23.89 24.43 -5.67
CA THR A 444 22.57 25.07 -5.62
C THR A 444 21.46 24.24 -6.26
N TYR A 445 21.80 23.20 -7.04
CA TYR A 445 20.89 22.29 -7.72
C TYR A 445 20.74 20.92 -7.04
N LEU A 446 21.25 20.74 -5.81
CA LEU A 446 21.11 19.48 -5.07
C LEU A 446 19.64 19.06 -4.91
N SER A 447 18.72 20.01 -4.76
CA SER A 447 17.27 19.71 -4.71
C SER A 447 16.74 19.06 -5.99
N ASN A 448 17.34 19.36 -7.15
CA ASN A 448 16.96 18.71 -8.41
C ASN A 448 17.50 17.28 -8.47
N VAL A 449 18.71 17.01 -7.98
CA VAL A 449 19.24 15.65 -7.81
C VAL A 449 18.29 14.84 -6.93
N GLN A 450 17.95 15.36 -5.74
CA GLN A 450 17.01 14.74 -4.82
C GLN A 450 15.64 14.47 -5.46
N LYS A 451 15.10 15.45 -6.20
CA LYS A 451 13.78 15.33 -6.84
C LYS A 451 13.78 14.29 -7.95
N LEU A 452 14.82 14.26 -8.80
CA LEU A 452 14.99 13.26 -9.85
C LEU A 452 15.05 11.84 -9.25
N THR A 453 15.84 11.65 -8.19
CA THR A 453 15.96 10.38 -7.47
C THR A 453 14.63 9.96 -6.84
N GLN A 454 13.93 10.90 -6.19
CA GLN A 454 12.63 10.64 -5.60
C GLN A 454 11.63 10.20 -6.68
N ASN A 455 11.56 10.91 -7.80
CA ASN A 455 10.65 10.57 -8.88
C ASN A 455 10.99 9.21 -9.49
N ALA A 456 12.28 8.85 -9.63
CA ALA A 456 12.70 7.54 -10.10
C ALA A 456 12.26 6.41 -9.16
N ILE A 457 12.46 6.56 -7.85
CA ILE A 457 12.00 5.57 -6.86
C ILE A 457 10.48 5.46 -6.86
N GLU A 458 9.75 6.57 -6.87
CA GLU A 458 8.28 6.57 -6.87
C GLU A 458 7.68 6.02 -8.16
N TYR A 459 8.36 6.21 -9.30
CA TYR A 459 8.02 5.54 -10.54
C TYR A 459 8.24 4.04 -10.46
N LEU A 460 9.41 3.61 -9.97
CA LEU A 460 9.77 2.19 -9.83
C LEU A 460 8.87 1.44 -8.83
N LYS A 461 8.38 2.10 -7.77
CA LYS A 461 7.42 1.48 -6.82
C LYS A 461 6.12 1.03 -7.49
N LYS A 462 5.77 1.63 -8.63
CA LYS A 462 4.54 1.37 -9.38
C LYS A 462 4.71 0.40 -10.55
N GLN A 463 5.92 -0.10 -10.80
CA GLN A 463 6.21 -0.97 -11.96
C GLN A 463 5.80 -2.42 -11.74
#